data_AF-A0A9E1ZUR8-F1
#
_entry.id   AF-A0A9E1ZUR8-F1
#
_cell.length_a   1.000
_cell.length_b   1.000
_cell.length_c   1.000
_cell.angle_alpha   90.00
_cell.angle_beta   90.00
_cell.angle_gamma   90.00
#
_symmetry.space_group_name_H-M   'P 1'
#
loop_
_entity.id
_entity.type
_entity.pdbx_description
1 polymer ?
#
loop_
_entity_poly.entity_id
_entity_poly.type
_entity_poly.pdbx_seq_one_letter_code
_entity_poly.pdbx_strand_id
1 'polypeptide(L)' 'MSQDKRIAVVLFNLGGPDNLDAVQPFLFNLFNDPAIISSPSPVRWLLAKLISKRRAPIAREIYQHLGGKSPLLEQT' A
#
# COMPACT_ATOMS: atom_id res chain seq x y z
N MET A 1 39.77 18.52 11.62
CA MET A 1 39.23 17.47 10.73
C MET A 1 37.72 17.71 10.64
N SER A 2 37.25 18.26 9.53
CA SER A 2 35.80 18.36 9.27
C SER A 2 35.31 16.93 9.09
N GLN A 3 34.51 16.42 10.02
CA GLN A 3 33.90 15.10 9.86
C GLN A 3 32.98 15.14 8.65
N ASP A 4 33.23 14.30 7.65
CA ASP A 4 32.34 14.17 6.49
C ASP A 4 30.94 13.79 6.96
N LYS A 5 30.00 14.71 6.77
CA LYS A 5 28.62 14.57 7.24
C LYS A 5 27.91 13.54 6.35
N ARG A 6 27.62 12.36 6.90
CA ARG A 6 26.81 11.34 6.21
C ARG A 6 25.36 11.82 6.12
N ILE A 7 24.86 11.99 4.91
CA ILE A 7 23.46 12.38 4.65
C ILE A 7 22.72 11.14 4.15
N ALA A 8 21.60 10.81 4.81
CA ALA A 8 20.67 9.78 4.35
C ALA A 8 19.50 10.44 3.61
N VAL A 9 19.09 9.86 2.49
CA VAL A 9 17.88 10.26 1.74
C VAL A 9 16.90 9.09 1.80
N VAL A 10 15.66 9.36 2.19
CA VAL A 10 14.59 8.35 2.28
C VAL A 10 13.49 8.72 1.30
N LEU A 11 13.19 7.82 0.38
CA LEU A 11 12.10 7.97 -0.59
C LEU A 11 10.82 7.37 0.00
N PHE A 12 9.78 8.19 0.12
CA PHE A 12 8.47 7.74 0.58
C PHE A 12 7.52 7.58 -0.61
N ASN A 13 6.74 6.50 -0.59
CA ASN A 13 5.65 6.25 -1.51
C ASN A 13 4.55 5.46 -0.79
N LEU A 14 3.39 5.29 -1.42
CA LEU A 14 2.30 4.43 -0.94
C LEU A 14 2.70 2.94 -0.90
N GLY A 15 3.72 2.56 -1.67
CA GLY A 15 4.12 1.18 -1.87
C GLY A 15 3.17 0.41 -2.78
N GLY A 16 3.26 -0.91 -2.74
CA GLY A 16 2.39 -1.81 -3.48
C GLY A 16 2.57 -3.26 -3.02
N PRO A 17 1.65 -4.15 -3.42
CA PRO A 17 1.75 -5.56 -3.04
C PRO A 17 2.94 -6.23 -3.74
N ASP A 18 3.72 -6.98 -2.98
CA ASP A 18 4.88 -7.76 -3.43
C ASP A 18 4.50 -9.10 -4.06
N ASN A 19 3.26 -9.54 -3.83
CA ASN A 19 2.63 -10.70 -4.44
C ASN A 19 1.10 -10.56 -4.44
N LEU A 20 0.42 -11.48 -5.12
CA LEU A 20 -1.03 -11.46 -5.25
C LEU A 20 -1.80 -11.64 -3.93
N ASP A 21 -1.21 -12.30 -2.93
CA ASP A 21 -1.84 -12.56 -1.64
C ASP A 21 -1.77 -11.31 -0.73
N ALA A 22 -0.78 -10.45 -0.97
CA ALA A 22 -0.62 -9.15 -0.31
C ALA A 22 -1.59 -8.08 -0.82
N VAL A 23 -2.34 -8.32 -1.91
CA VAL A 23 -3.26 -7.34 -2.51
C VAL A 23 -4.34 -6.89 -1.52
N GLN A 24 -5.03 -7.83 -0.85
CA GLN A 24 -6.08 -7.46 0.11
C GLN A 24 -5.50 -6.75 1.35
N PRO A 25 -4.43 -7.24 2.00
CA PRO A 25 -3.75 -6.51 3.08
C PRO A 25 -3.33 -5.10 2.69
N PHE A 26 -2.75 -4.91 1.50
CA PHE A 26 -2.38 -3.60 0.97
C PHE A 26 -3.58 -2.67 0.87
N LEU A 27 -4.67 -3.11 0.23
CA LEU A 27 -5.90 -2.32 0.11
C LEU A 27 -6.52 -2.00 1.47
N PHE A 28 -6.48 -2.94 2.42
CA PHE A 28 -6.97 -2.69 3.77
C PHE A 28 -6.19 -1.56 4.43
N ASN A 29 -4.87 -1.59 4.39
CA ASN A 29 -4.03 -0.53 4.97
C ASN A 29 -4.28 0.81 4.28
N LEU A 30 -4.40 0.81 2.95
CA LEU A 30 -4.70 2.01 2.16
C LEU A 30 -6.03 2.66 2.58
N PHE A 31 -7.10 1.88 2.73
CA PHE A 31 -8.41 2.43 3.10
C PHE A 31 -8.58 2.66 4.61
N ASN A 32 -7.73 2.06 5.45
CA ASN A 32 -7.73 2.30 6.89
C ASN A 32 -6.94 3.56 7.29
N ASP A 33 -6.31 4.23 6.32
CA ASP A 33 -5.58 5.47 6.52
C ASP A 33 -6.54 6.66 6.73
N PRO A 34 -6.41 7.45 7.84
CA PRO A 34 -7.20 8.66 8.06
C PRO A 34 -7.08 9.73 6.96
N ALA A 35 -5.97 9.78 6.24
CA ALA A 35 -5.74 10.72 5.15
C ALA A 35 -6.48 10.30 3.86
N ILE A 36 -6.80 9.01 3.71
CA ILE A 36 -7.57 8.47 2.58
C ILE A 36 -9.06 8.46 2.88
N ILE A 37 -9.45 8.01 4.09
CA ILE A 37 -10.84 8.05 4.55
C ILE A 37 -10.91 8.81 5.88
N SER A 38 -11.42 10.03 5.84
CA SER A 38 -11.58 10.90 6.99
C SER A 38 -12.86 10.58 7.80
N SER A 39 -12.89 9.39 8.43
CA SER A 39 -13.98 8.96 9.34
C SER A 39 -13.44 8.44 10.68
N PRO A 40 -14.29 8.34 11.73
CA PRO A 40 -13.89 7.79 13.03
C PRO A 40 -13.33 6.37 12.93
N SER A 41 -12.35 6.03 13.77
CA SER A 41 -11.57 4.78 13.65
C SER A 41 -12.42 3.49 13.52
N PRO A 42 -13.50 3.27 14.30
CA PRO A 42 -14.30 2.05 14.15
C PRO A 42 -15.04 1.97 12.81
N VAL A 43 -15.54 3.11 12.33
CA VAL A 43 -16.24 3.23 11.05
C VAL A 43 -15.25 3.02 9.91
N ARG A 44 -14.10 3.69 9.97
CA ARG A 44 -13.04 3.55 8.97
C ARG A 44 -12.54 2.12 8.86
N TRP A 45 -12.32 1.43 9.97
CA TRP A 45 -11.89 0.04 9.97
C TRP A 45 -12.91 -0.88 9.27
N LEU A 46 -14.20 -0.68 9.56
CA LEU A 46 -15.27 -1.45 8.91
C LEU A 46 -15.32 -1.16 7.40
N LEU A 47 -15.25 0.11 7.01
CA LEU A 47 -15.18 0.52 5.62
C LEU A 47 -13.97 -0.08 4.91
N ALA A 48 -12.78 0.01 5.51
CA ALA A 48 -11.55 -0.55 4.97
C ALA A 48 -11.67 -2.07 4.77
N LYS A 49 -12.25 -2.80 5.73
CA LYS A 49 -12.48 -4.24 5.61
C LYS A 49 -13.46 -4.60 4.49
N LEU A 50 -14.56 -3.84 4.36
CA LEU A 50 -15.57 -4.07 3.33
C LEU A 50 -15.04 -3.73 1.93
N ILE A 51 -14.39 -2.58 1.78
CA ILE A 51 -13.86 -2.09 0.50
C ILE A 51 -12.71 -2.98 0.03
N SER A 52 -11.76 -3.31 0.92
CA SER A 52 -10.62 -4.19 0.57
C SER A 52 -11.10 -5.56 0.12
N LYS A 53 -12.03 -6.20 0.85
CA LYS A 53 -12.59 -7.50 0.45
C LYS A 53 -13.31 -7.45 -0.89
N ARG A 54 -14.07 -6.39 -1.17
CA ARG A 54 -14.78 -6.22 -2.44
C ARG A 54 -13.85 -5.93 -3.63
N ARG A 55 -12.80 -5.14 -3.41
CA ARG A 55 -11.87 -4.72 -4.47
C ARG A 55 -10.71 -5.69 -4.69
N ALA A 56 -10.40 -6.56 -3.73
CA ALA A 56 -9.30 -7.50 -3.82
C ALA A 56 -9.33 -8.39 -5.09
N PRO A 57 -10.47 -8.97 -5.52
CA PRO A 57 -10.50 -9.79 -6.74
C PRO A 57 -10.10 -8.99 -7.98
N ILE A 58 -10.69 -7.80 -8.15
CA ILE A 58 -10.42 -6.91 -9.30
C ILE A 58 -8.96 -6.46 -9.29
N ALA A 59 -8.44 -6.03 -8.13
CA ALA A 59 -7.05 -5.60 -8.02
C ALA A 59 -6.08 -6.77 -8.26
N ARG A 60 -6.41 -7.98 -7.80
CA ARG A 60 -5.60 -9.18 -8.02
C ARG A 60 -5.50 -9.51 -9.51
N GLU A 61 -6.60 -9.42 -10.26
CA GLU A 61 -6.58 -9.58 -11.71
C GLU A 61 -5.68 -8.54 -12.38
N ILE A 62 -5.75 -7.27 -11.97
CA ILE A 62 -4.87 -6.22 -12.50
C ILE A 62 -3.40 -6.55 -12.21
N TYR A 63 -3.05 -6.91 -10.97
CA TYR A 63 -1.68 -7.28 -10.63
C TYR A 63 -1.23 -8.56 -11.32
N GLN A 64 -2.12 -9.51 -11.64
CA GLN A 64 -1.79 -10.68 -12.46
C GLN A 64 -1.32 -10.27 -13.85
N HIS A 65 -1.99 -9.32 -14.50
CA HIS A 65 -1.56 -8.80 -15.79
C HIS A 65 -0.21 -8.06 -15.73
N LEU A 66 0.19 -7.59 -14.55
CA LEU A 66 1.48 -6.93 -14.29
C LEU A 66 2.59 -7.90 -13.87
N GLY A 67 2.37 -9.21 -13.93
CA GLY A 67 3.36 -10.22 -13.52
C GLY A 67 3.28 -10.64 -12.05
N GLY A 68 2.16 -10.33 -11.37
CA GLY A 68 1.82 -10.85 -10.05
C GLY A 68 2.17 -9.95 -8.86
N LYS A 69 2.79 -8.79 -9.10
CA LYS A 69 3.25 -7.87 -8.04
C LYS A 69 3.35 -6.43 -8.55
N SER A 70 3.57 -5.49 -7.63
CA SER A 70 3.93 -4.11 -7.96
C SER A 70 5.42 -4.01 -8.31
N PRO A 71 5.79 -3.29 -9.38
CA PRO A 71 7.19 -3.02 -9.70
C PRO A 71 7.81 -1.94 -8.82
N LEU A 72 7.03 -1.24 -7.98
CA LEU A 72 7.47 -0.04 -7.28
C LEU A 72 8.69 -0.28 -6.39
N LEU A 73 8.72 -1.39 -5.64
CA LEU A 73 9.83 -1.71 -4.74
C LEU A 73 11.16 -1.90 -5.49
N GLU A 74 11.13 -2.36 -6.74
CA GLU A 74 12.34 -2.56 -7.54
C GLU A 74 12.84 -1.26 -8.18
N GLN A 75 12.01 -0.21 -8.21
CA GLN A 75 12.26 1.05 -8.90
C GLN A 75 12.50 2.23 -7.93
N THR A 76 12.46 2.00 -6.62
CA THR A 76 12.69 3.00 -5.56
C THR A 76 13.79 2.54 -4.64
#